data_AF-A0A7R9G5G5-F1
#
_entry.id   AF-A0A7R9G5G5-F1
#
_cell.length_a   1.000
_cell.length_b   1.000
_cell.length_c   1.000
_cell.angle_alpha   90.00
_cell.angle_beta   90.00
_cell.angle_gamma   90.00
#
_symmetry.space_group_name_H-M   'P 1'
#
loop_
_entity.id
_entity.type
_entity.pdbx_description
1 polymer ?
#
loop_
_entity_poly.entity_id
_entity_poly.type
_entity_poly.pdbx_seq_one_letter_code
_entity_poly.pdbx_strand_id
1 'polypeptide(L)'
;MRILMNHFQDGAKTHEATALALDCLCQLSDCVPSSLHRAAALLEDILPADVHPVGDSVLLQLLVLALYSHLVCIGGNNVIALAETLCNLGQLSTFADKMEEFVSILTESCESLGEDYCTMEAAPHMEEALVSKILFTSDGRAALKVLWQFLQHSSQWVLGQLKVLEPGVQAPTSPSAIPSTASRPAPPSLLHTMFYMGHRPFDQLLAGAWEPDWTSLLHTPLGLSQDRLWTQLSRRFEFQEAQELLSEHDATVVASLTSLFSSVPATPQLH
;
A
#
# COMPACT_ATOMS: atom_id res chain seq x y z
N MET A 1 26.44 -15.85 -0.55
CA MET A 1 25.29 -16.29 -1.40
C MET A 1 25.45 -17.71 -1.97
N ARG A 2 26.53 -18.06 -2.72
CA ARG A 2 26.73 -19.43 -3.25
C ARG A 2 26.78 -20.52 -2.16
N ILE A 3 27.39 -20.23 -1.01
CA ILE A 3 27.45 -21.13 0.14
C ILE A 3 26.04 -21.42 0.67
N LEU A 4 25.24 -20.35 0.84
CA LEU A 4 23.85 -20.42 1.30
C LEU A 4 22.99 -21.27 0.35
N MET A 5 23.21 -21.15 -0.97
CA MET A 5 22.53 -21.98 -1.98
C MET A 5 22.95 -23.45 -1.95
N ASN A 6 24.24 -23.75 -1.85
CA ASN A 6 24.73 -25.13 -1.79
C ASN A 6 24.21 -25.84 -0.54
N HIS A 7 24.26 -25.14 0.61
CA HIS A 7 23.74 -25.66 1.88
C HIS A 7 22.24 -25.95 1.84
N PHE A 8 21.50 -25.27 0.95
CA PHE A 8 20.07 -25.44 0.76
C PHE A 8 19.71 -26.54 -0.26
N GLN A 9 20.60 -26.79 -1.24
CA GLN A 9 20.50 -27.93 -2.15
C GLN A 9 20.69 -29.27 -1.41
N ASP A 10 21.42 -29.26 -0.29
CA ASP A 10 21.66 -30.44 0.56
C ASP A 10 20.52 -30.75 1.55
N GLY A 11 19.38 -30.03 1.49
CA GLY A 11 18.18 -30.34 2.27
C GLY A 11 18.19 -29.84 3.72
N ALA A 12 18.99 -28.82 4.02
CA ALA A 12 19.06 -28.22 5.36
C ALA A 12 17.71 -27.68 5.84
N LYS A 13 17.49 -27.75 7.16
CA LYS A 13 16.30 -27.21 7.81
C LYS A 13 16.33 -25.67 7.74
N THR A 14 15.17 -25.05 7.57
CA THR A 14 15.02 -23.59 7.44
C THR A 14 15.72 -22.81 8.56
N HIS A 15 15.68 -23.32 9.80
CA HIS A 15 16.34 -22.71 10.96
C HIS A 15 17.88 -22.65 10.86
N GLU A 16 18.53 -23.69 10.34
CA GLU A 16 20.00 -23.70 10.18
C GLU A 16 20.42 -22.72 9.09
N ALA A 17 19.61 -22.62 8.04
CA ALA A 17 19.86 -21.72 6.93
C ALA A 17 19.58 -20.25 7.28
N THR A 18 18.61 -19.95 8.15
CA THR A 18 18.43 -18.59 8.68
C THR A 18 19.62 -18.19 9.56
N ALA A 19 20.12 -19.10 10.40
CA ALA A 19 21.32 -18.84 11.20
C ALA A 19 22.54 -18.54 10.31
N LEU A 20 22.75 -19.34 9.27
CA LEU A 20 23.84 -19.16 8.30
C LEU A 20 23.65 -17.90 7.45
N ALA A 21 22.40 -17.51 7.16
CA ALA A 21 22.09 -16.26 6.47
C ALA A 21 22.49 -15.04 7.32
N LEU A 22 22.21 -15.05 8.62
CA LEU A 22 22.63 -14.00 9.54
C LEU A 22 24.15 -13.94 9.67
N ASP A 23 24.82 -15.09 9.80
CA ASP A 23 26.29 -15.12 9.83
C ASP A 23 26.90 -14.56 8.55
N CYS A 24 26.27 -14.83 7.39
CA CYS A 24 26.66 -14.22 6.12
C CYS A 24 26.41 -12.71 6.10
N LEU A 25 25.32 -12.21 6.71
CA LEU A 25 25.06 -10.78 6.83
C LEU A 25 26.09 -10.10 7.73
N CYS A 26 26.47 -10.71 8.86
CA CYS A 26 27.56 -10.23 9.71
C CYS A 26 28.88 -10.15 8.97
N GLN A 27 29.22 -11.12 8.10
CA GLN A 27 30.42 -11.02 7.27
C GLN A 27 30.33 -9.99 6.16
N LEU A 28 29.12 -9.62 5.76
CA LEU A 28 28.89 -8.61 4.73
C LEU A 28 28.90 -7.18 5.29
N SER A 29 28.84 -6.97 6.61
CA SER A 29 28.86 -5.63 7.23
C SER A 29 30.03 -4.79 6.71
N ASP A 30 31.21 -5.41 6.61
CA ASP A 30 32.46 -4.76 6.19
C ASP A 30 32.43 -4.32 4.71
N CYS A 31 31.52 -4.90 3.92
CA CYS A 31 31.34 -4.60 2.51
C CYS A 31 30.21 -3.60 2.25
N VAL A 32 29.48 -3.18 3.30
CA VAL A 32 28.36 -2.25 3.15
C VAL A 32 28.91 -0.84 2.95
N PRO A 33 28.51 -0.13 1.87
CA PRO A 33 29.02 1.19 1.59
C PRO A 33 28.63 2.18 2.71
N SER A 34 29.54 3.12 2.99
CA SER A 34 29.36 4.13 4.05
C SER A 34 28.15 5.03 3.81
N SER A 35 27.86 5.30 2.53
CA SER A 35 26.67 6.04 2.10
C SER A 35 25.36 5.37 2.51
N LEU A 36 25.31 4.03 2.52
CA LEU A 36 24.12 3.29 2.93
C LEU A 36 23.93 3.34 4.46
N HIS A 37 25.01 3.32 5.24
CA HIS A 37 24.94 3.53 6.68
C HIS A 37 24.35 4.91 7.01
N ARG A 38 24.85 5.96 6.36
CA ARG A 38 24.35 7.33 6.57
C ARG A 38 22.90 7.50 6.13
N ALA A 39 22.51 6.90 5.00
CA ALA A 39 21.13 6.92 4.55
C ALA A 39 20.20 6.18 5.51
N ALA A 40 20.63 5.03 6.04
CA ALA A 40 19.85 4.27 7.03
C ALA A 40 19.68 5.06 8.33
N ALA A 41 20.74 5.69 8.85
CA ALA A 41 20.67 6.54 10.05
C ALA A 41 19.68 7.71 9.87
N LEU A 42 19.74 8.41 8.73
CA LEU A 42 18.79 9.48 8.43
C LEU A 42 17.35 8.98 8.31
N LEU A 43 17.15 7.77 7.78
CA LEU A 43 15.82 7.17 7.69
C LEU A 43 15.29 6.76 9.07
N GLU A 44 16.17 6.33 9.96
CA GLU A 44 15.86 5.98 11.35
C GLU A 44 15.39 7.21 12.14
N ASP A 45 16.04 8.37 11.95
CA ASP A 45 15.64 9.65 12.56
C ASP A 45 14.26 10.15 12.10
N ILE A 46 13.85 9.78 10.88
CA ILE A 46 12.59 10.21 10.26
C ILE A 46 11.45 9.21 10.56
N LEU A 47 11.78 8.04 11.12
CA LEU A 47 10.83 6.96 11.32
C LEU A 47 9.81 7.33 12.42
N PRO A 48 8.50 7.14 12.21
CA PRO A 48 7.50 7.34 13.25
C PRO A 48 7.70 6.36 14.41
N ALA A 49 7.44 6.79 15.65
CA ALA A 49 7.62 5.97 16.86
C ALA A 49 6.80 4.66 16.89
N ASP A 50 5.78 4.54 16.04
CA ASP A 50 4.95 3.33 15.93
C ASP A 50 5.57 2.26 15.01
N VAL A 51 6.59 2.62 14.22
CA VAL A 51 7.23 1.72 13.25
C VAL A 51 8.53 1.19 13.84
N HIS A 52 8.63 -0.14 13.95
CA HIS A 52 9.81 -0.82 14.49
C HIS A 52 10.44 -1.67 13.37
N PRO A 53 11.62 -1.30 12.84
CA PRO A 53 12.31 -2.11 11.84
C PRO A 53 12.81 -3.43 12.44
N VAL A 54 13.16 -4.42 11.60
CA VAL A 54 13.69 -5.71 12.09
C VAL A 54 14.95 -5.48 12.93
N GLY A 55 14.90 -5.95 14.18
CA GLY A 55 16.00 -5.80 15.14
C GLY A 55 16.26 -4.34 15.53
N ASP A 56 15.26 -3.47 15.46
CA ASP A 56 15.34 -2.03 15.75
C ASP A 56 16.42 -1.29 14.94
N SER A 57 16.80 -1.81 13.77
CA SER A 57 17.75 -1.17 12.86
C SER A 57 17.21 -1.09 11.42
N VAL A 58 17.16 0.12 10.87
CA VAL A 58 16.74 0.34 9.46
C VAL A 58 17.73 -0.29 8.49
N LEU A 59 19.02 -0.31 8.84
CA LEU A 59 20.06 -0.90 7.98
C LEU A 59 19.89 -2.43 7.86
N LEU A 60 19.65 -3.11 8.98
CA LEU A 60 19.37 -4.55 8.98
C LEU A 60 18.12 -4.85 8.15
N GLN A 61 17.06 -4.07 8.31
CA GLN A 61 15.84 -4.19 7.50
C GLN A 61 16.13 -4.07 6.00
N LEU A 62 16.96 -3.10 5.57
CA LEU A 62 17.32 -2.89 4.16
C LEU A 62 18.12 -4.07 3.59
N LEU A 63 19.07 -4.60 4.35
CA LEU A 63 19.88 -5.75 3.94
C LEU A 63 19.04 -7.02 3.82
N VAL A 64 18.15 -7.27 4.78
CA VAL A 64 17.18 -8.38 4.73
C VAL A 64 16.25 -8.23 3.53
N LEU A 65 15.77 -7.02 3.22
CA LEU A 65 14.92 -6.76 2.06
C LEU A 65 15.66 -6.99 0.73
N ALA A 66 16.93 -6.59 0.64
CA ALA A 66 17.77 -6.85 -0.53
C ALA A 66 17.98 -8.36 -0.72
N LEU A 67 18.27 -9.08 0.37
CA LEU A 67 18.41 -10.53 0.35
C LEU A 67 17.10 -11.21 -0.05
N TYR A 68 15.97 -10.78 0.51
CA TYR A 68 14.63 -11.27 0.18
C TYR A 68 14.35 -11.11 -1.32
N SER A 69 14.56 -9.92 -1.87
CA SER A 69 14.32 -9.63 -3.29
C SER A 69 15.12 -10.57 -4.20
N HIS A 70 16.37 -10.82 -3.82
CA HIS A 70 17.21 -11.78 -4.52
C HIS A 70 16.71 -13.23 -4.40
N LEU A 71 16.36 -13.69 -3.19
CA LEU A 71 15.86 -15.05 -2.93
C LEU A 71 14.55 -15.32 -3.69
N VAL A 72 13.65 -14.35 -3.74
CA VAL A 72 12.41 -14.45 -4.51
C VAL A 72 12.66 -14.55 -6.01
N CYS A 73 13.65 -13.81 -6.54
CA CYS A 73 14.01 -13.89 -7.96
C CYS A 73 14.58 -15.24 -8.38
N ILE A 74 15.25 -15.95 -7.47
CA ILE A 74 15.80 -17.29 -7.73
C ILE A 74 14.68 -18.33 -7.83
N GLY A 75 13.66 -18.20 -6.98
CA GLY A 75 12.52 -19.12 -6.94
C GLY A 75 12.83 -20.47 -6.28
N GLY A 76 11.77 -21.13 -5.80
CA GLY A 76 11.83 -22.44 -5.13
C GLY A 76 11.14 -22.40 -3.77
N ASN A 77 10.26 -23.37 -3.51
CA ASN A 77 9.40 -23.37 -2.31
C ASN A 77 10.18 -23.24 -1.00
N ASN A 78 11.32 -23.92 -0.90
CA ASN A 78 12.14 -23.88 0.30
C ASN A 78 12.85 -22.51 0.43
N VAL A 79 13.29 -21.91 -0.68
CA VAL A 79 14.04 -20.63 -0.70
C VAL A 79 13.08 -19.48 -0.36
N ILE A 80 11.85 -19.56 -0.84
CA ILE A 80 10.76 -18.66 -0.45
C ILE A 80 10.45 -18.82 1.03
N ALA A 81 10.36 -20.06 1.54
CA ALA A 81 10.16 -20.28 2.98
C ALA A 81 11.28 -19.64 3.83
N LEU A 82 12.54 -19.71 3.38
CA LEU A 82 13.65 -19.00 4.02
C LEU A 82 13.44 -17.48 3.96
N ALA A 83 13.10 -16.94 2.79
CA ALA A 83 12.87 -15.51 2.61
C ALA A 83 11.77 -14.99 3.55
N GLU A 84 10.66 -15.72 3.67
CA GLU A 84 9.57 -15.42 4.60
C GLU A 84 10.02 -15.51 6.07
N THR A 85 10.85 -16.51 6.43
CA THR A 85 11.42 -16.57 7.79
C THR A 85 12.37 -15.43 8.09
N LEU A 86 13.11 -14.92 7.09
CA LEU A 86 13.98 -13.74 7.25
C LEU A 86 13.18 -12.46 7.51
N CYS A 87 12.01 -12.30 6.88
CA CYS A 87 11.13 -11.15 7.14
C CYS A 87 10.50 -11.20 8.53
N ASN A 88 10.34 -12.39 9.12
CA ASN A 88 9.77 -12.58 10.45
C ASN A 88 10.84 -12.65 11.57
N LEU A 89 12.09 -12.26 11.29
CA LEU A 89 13.19 -12.40 12.25
C LEU A 89 12.96 -11.65 13.56
N GLY A 90 12.33 -10.46 13.49
CA GLY A 90 12.03 -9.65 14.68
C GLY A 90 11.09 -10.32 15.68
N GLN A 91 10.34 -11.35 15.26
CA GLN A 91 9.45 -12.12 16.14
C GLN A 91 10.11 -13.38 16.71
N LEU A 92 11.28 -13.77 16.18
CA LEU A 92 11.99 -14.99 16.55
C LEU A 92 13.05 -14.68 17.62
N SER A 93 12.70 -14.91 18.89
CA SER A 93 13.60 -14.70 20.03
C SER A 93 14.90 -15.51 19.96
N THR A 94 14.93 -16.60 19.18
CA THR A 94 16.11 -17.47 19.01
C THR A 94 17.27 -16.80 18.27
N PHE A 95 16.99 -15.75 17.49
CA PHE A 95 18.00 -15.02 16.71
C PHE A 95 18.26 -13.61 17.24
N ALA A 96 17.67 -13.25 18.38
CA ALA A 96 17.82 -11.92 18.99
C ALA A 96 19.28 -11.59 19.28
N ASP A 97 20.02 -12.51 19.91
CA ASP A 97 21.44 -12.33 20.25
C ASP A 97 22.31 -12.06 19.00
N LYS A 98 22.03 -12.75 17.89
CA LYS A 98 22.76 -12.55 16.62
C LYS A 98 22.39 -11.23 15.93
N MET A 99 21.13 -10.80 16.05
CA MET A 99 20.71 -9.50 15.54
C MET A 99 21.36 -8.37 16.34
N GLU A 100 21.41 -8.48 17.67
CA GLU A 100 22.07 -7.50 18.53
C GLU A 100 23.58 -7.45 18.28
N GLU A 101 24.23 -8.61 18.14
CA GLU A 101 25.64 -8.70 17.71
C GLU A 101 25.87 -7.99 16.37
N PHE A 102 25.01 -8.23 15.38
CA PHE A 102 25.10 -7.57 14.08
C PHE A 102 24.94 -6.06 14.18
N VAL A 103 23.94 -5.59 14.93
CA VAL A 103 23.71 -4.16 15.14
C VAL A 103 24.92 -3.52 15.84
N SER A 104 25.50 -4.18 16.84
CA SER A 104 26.72 -3.71 17.51
C SER A 104 27.90 -3.57 16.53
N ILE A 105 28.14 -4.57 15.68
CA ILE A 105 29.20 -4.53 14.66
C ILE A 105 28.98 -3.37 13.68
N LEU A 106 27.74 -3.13 13.28
CA LEU A 106 27.39 -2.03 12.38
C LEU A 106 27.58 -0.65 13.02
N THR A 107 27.21 -0.50 14.29
CA THR A 107 27.40 0.76 15.03
C THR A 107 28.88 1.07 15.19
N GLU A 108 29.70 0.09 15.58
CA GLU A 108 31.16 0.23 15.66
C GLU A 108 31.78 0.58 14.31
N SER A 109 31.33 -0.08 13.24
CA SER A 109 31.77 0.22 11.88
C SER A 109 31.41 1.65 11.49
N CYS A 110 30.22 2.13 11.83
CA CYS A 110 29.78 3.49 11.56
C CYS A 110 30.59 4.55 12.34
N GLU A 111 30.93 4.29 13.60
CA GLU A 111 31.75 5.18 14.42
C GLU A 111 33.21 5.24 13.94
N SER A 112 33.74 4.11 13.44
CA SER A 112 35.09 4.06 12.87
C SER A 112 35.23 4.83 11.55
N LEU A 113 34.13 5.02 10.82
CA LEU A 113 34.04 5.71 9.54
C LEU A 113 33.91 7.24 9.69
N GLY A 114 34.73 7.82 10.57
CA GLY A 114 34.79 9.27 10.82
C GLY A 114 34.86 10.14 9.54
N GLU A 115 34.69 11.46 9.73
CA GLU A 115 34.39 12.51 8.72
C GLU A 115 35.20 12.54 7.41
N ASP A 116 36.26 11.74 7.25
CA ASP A 116 37.26 11.84 6.19
C ASP A 116 37.17 10.80 5.05
N TYR A 117 36.27 9.81 5.07
CA TYR A 117 36.21 8.77 4.01
C TYR A 117 35.41 9.14 2.74
N CYS A 118 35.21 10.43 2.50
CA CYS A 118 34.49 10.93 1.32
C CYS A 118 35.31 10.88 0.01
N THR A 119 36.36 10.07 -0.12
CA THR A 119 37.32 10.20 -1.24
C THR A 119 37.30 9.08 -2.26
N MET A 120 36.90 7.85 -1.92
CA MET A 120 36.93 6.74 -2.88
C MET A 120 35.56 6.36 -3.45
N GLU A 121 34.48 6.48 -2.66
CA GLU A 121 33.10 6.33 -3.17
C GLU A 121 32.58 7.59 -3.88
N ALA A 122 33.09 8.77 -3.52
CA ALA A 122 32.88 10.03 -4.24
C ALA A 122 33.92 10.23 -5.37
N ALA A 123 34.51 9.14 -5.85
CA ALA A 123 35.38 9.26 -7.01
C ALA A 123 34.49 9.54 -8.23
N PRO A 124 34.73 10.63 -8.98
CA PRO A 124 33.80 11.13 -10.01
C PRO A 124 33.49 10.11 -11.12
N HIS A 125 34.38 9.13 -11.32
CA HIS A 125 34.18 8.05 -12.29
C HIS A 125 33.11 7.02 -11.84
N MET A 126 32.92 6.82 -10.54
CA MET A 126 31.88 5.94 -10.01
C MET A 126 30.50 6.59 -10.17
N GLU A 127 30.41 7.88 -9.91
CA GLU A 127 29.21 8.69 -10.17
C GLU A 127 28.84 8.66 -11.66
N GLU A 128 29.81 8.83 -12.56
CA GLU A 128 29.61 8.75 -14.00
C GLU A 128 29.11 7.37 -14.45
N ALA A 129 29.67 6.29 -13.88
CA ALA A 129 29.22 4.93 -14.16
C ALA A 129 27.79 4.67 -13.65
N LEU A 130 27.43 5.17 -12.46
CA LEU A 130 26.08 5.07 -11.91
C LEU A 130 25.07 5.86 -12.73
N VAL A 131 25.40 7.09 -13.13
CA VAL A 131 24.57 7.91 -14.03
C VAL A 131 24.38 7.19 -15.36
N SER A 132 25.45 6.63 -15.94
CA SER A 132 25.37 5.83 -17.16
C SER A 132 24.42 4.64 -16.98
N LYS A 133 24.53 3.91 -15.87
CA LYS A 133 23.65 2.78 -15.55
C LYS A 133 22.18 3.22 -15.45
N ILE A 134 21.90 4.35 -14.82
CA ILE A 134 20.55 4.92 -14.74
C ILE A 134 20.03 5.27 -16.14
N LEU A 135 20.84 5.88 -16.99
CA LEU A 135 20.47 6.23 -18.38
C LEU A 135 20.17 5.01 -19.25
N PHE A 136 20.83 3.87 -19.00
CA PHE A 136 20.56 2.64 -19.74
C PHE A 136 19.24 1.96 -19.35
N THR A 137 18.67 2.24 -18.17
CA THR A 137 17.37 1.68 -17.76
C THR A 137 16.18 2.47 -18.35
N SER A 138 15.09 1.78 -18.73
CA SER A 138 13.86 2.43 -19.22
C SER A 138 13.26 3.37 -18.18
N ASP A 139 13.29 2.92 -16.93
CA ASP A 139 12.65 3.60 -15.80
C ASP A 139 13.49 4.79 -15.37
N GLY A 140 14.82 4.66 -15.39
CA GLY A 140 15.74 5.78 -15.16
C GLY A 140 15.58 6.90 -16.20
N ARG A 141 15.41 6.57 -17.49
CA ARG A 141 15.09 7.57 -18.52
C ARG A 141 13.75 8.25 -18.29
N ALA A 142 12.73 7.52 -17.83
CA ALA A 142 11.42 8.08 -17.52
C ALA A 142 11.49 9.02 -16.31
N ALA A 143 12.16 8.59 -15.23
CA ALA A 143 12.40 9.39 -14.04
C ALA A 143 13.17 10.68 -14.37
N LEU A 144 14.20 10.61 -15.23
CA LEU A 144 14.96 11.78 -15.65
C LEU A 144 14.10 12.77 -16.46
N LYS A 145 13.19 12.27 -17.31
CA LYS A 145 12.23 13.14 -18.03
C LYS A 145 11.28 13.85 -17.07
N VAL A 146 10.78 13.15 -16.06
CA VAL A 146 9.92 13.75 -15.02
C VAL A 146 10.70 14.79 -14.22
N LEU A 147 11.95 14.49 -13.84
CA LEU A 147 12.81 15.43 -13.13
C LEU A 147 13.11 16.67 -13.98
N TRP A 148 13.43 16.50 -15.26
CA TRP A 148 13.66 17.60 -16.18
C TRP A 148 12.40 18.47 -16.35
N GLN A 149 11.23 17.85 -16.52
CA GLN A 149 9.96 18.58 -16.57
C GLN A 149 9.68 19.31 -15.27
N PHE A 150 9.95 18.69 -14.11
CA PHE A 150 9.81 19.33 -12.83
C PHE A 150 10.73 20.56 -12.74
N LEU A 151 12.03 20.41 -12.97
CA LEU A 151 12.99 21.52 -12.92
C LEU A 151 12.63 22.66 -13.88
N GLN A 152 12.13 22.36 -15.07
CA GLN A 152 11.70 23.39 -16.03
C GLN A 152 10.56 24.26 -15.48
N HIS A 153 9.61 23.68 -14.73
CA HIS A 153 8.42 24.38 -14.23
C HIS A 153 8.55 24.86 -12.77
N SER A 154 9.44 24.26 -11.98
CA SER A 154 9.61 24.55 -10.55
C SER A 154 10.99 25.12 -10.20
N SER A 155 11.82 25.48 -11.18
CA SER A 155 13.17 26.04 -10.96
C SER A 155 13.21 27.18 -9.94
N GLN A 156 12.27 28.14 -10.00
CA GLN A 156 12.19 29.25 -9.04
C GLN A 156 11.85 28.79 -7.62
N TRP A 157 11.03 27.73 -7.46
CA TRP A 157 10.75 27.13 -6.17
C TRP A 157 12.00 26.45 -5.59
N VAL A 158 12.71 25.67 -6.41
CA VAL A 158 13.94 24.97 -6.01
C VAL A 158 15.02 25.97 -5.60
N LEU A 159 15.23 27.03 -6.38
CA LEU A 159 16.15 28.12 -6.05
C LEU A 159 15.74 28.86 -4.76
N GLY A 160 14.44 28.90 -4.47
CA GLY A 160 13.83 29.36 -3.21
C GLY A 160 14.29 28.56 -2.01
N GLN A 161 14.14 27.24 -2.11
CA GLN A 161 14.56 26.31 -1.06
C GLN A 161 16.07 26.34 -0.84
N LEU A 162 16.85 26.53 -1.92
CA LEU A 162 18.30 26.65 -1.86
C LEU A 162 18.80 28.01 -1.34
N LYS A 163 17.90 28.99 -1.10
CA LYS A 163 18.22 30.35 -0.63
C LYS A 163 19.21 31.11 -1.53
N VAL A 164 19.25 30.77 -2.82
CA VAL A 164 20.15 31.39 -3.82
C VAL A 164 19.47 32.54 -4.58
N LEU A 165 18.16 32.77 -4.37
CA LEU A 165 17.47 33.88 -5.03
C LEU A 165 17.99 35.24 -4.60
N GLU A 166 18.07 36.15 -5.58
CA GLU A 166 18.43 37.54 -5.34
C GLU A 166 17.47 38.21 -4.35
N PRO A 167 17.99 39.11 -3.49
CA PRO A 167 17.20 39.78 -2.47
C PRO A 167 16.12 40.66 -3.13
N GLY A 168 14.88 40.15 -3.17
CA GLY A 168 13.73 40.85 -3.75
C GLY A 168 12.74 39.94 -4.49
N VAL A 169 13.15 38.73 -4.87
CA VAL A 169 12.26 37.77 -5.54
C VAL A 169 11.65 36.82 -4.50
N GLN A 170 10.35 36.96 -4.24
CA GLN A 170 9.64 36.01 -3.38
C GLN A 170 9.54 34.65 -4.08
N ALA A 171 10.14 33.63 -3.48
CA ALA A 171 9.97 32.26 -3.94
C ALA A 171 8.50 31.85 -3.79
N PRO A 172 7.90 31.14 -4.78
CA PRO A 172 6.58 30.56 -4.61
C PRO A 172 6.60 29.58 -3.42
N THR A 173 5.54 29.57 -2.61
CA THR A 173 5.42 28.71 -1.41
C THR A 173 5.25 27.23 -1.74
N SER A 174 4.81 26.90 -2.96
CA SER A 174 4.61 25.53 -3.45
C SER A 174 5.19 25.36 -4.85
N PRO A 175 5.64 24.15 -5.24
CA PRO A 175 6.04 23.90 -6.61
C PRO A 175 4.86 24.14 -7.56
N SER A 176 5.13 24.79 -8.70
CA SER A 176 4.13 24.97 -9.74
C SER A 176 3.65 23.60 -10.21
N ALA A 177 2.32 23.43 -10.35
CA ALA A 177 1.75 22.18 -10.83
C ALA A 177 2.37 21.85 -12.20
N ILE A 178 3.01 20.69 -12.31
CA ILE A 178 3.53 20.21 -13.58
C ILE A 178 2.34 20.15 -14.53
N PRO A 179 2.33 20.89 -15.66
CA PRO A 179 1.26 20.77 -16.63
C PRO A 179 1.22 19.31 -17.05
N SER A 180 0.08 18.66 -16.79
CA SER A 180 -0.14 17.27 -17.17
C SER A 180 0.17 17.18 -18.66
N THR A 181 1.29 16.51 -18.98
CA THR A 181 1.70 16.33 -20.36
C THR A 181 0.54 15.74 -21.14
N ALA A 182 0.44 16.07 -22.43
CA ALA A 182 -0.64 15.74 -23.35
C ALA A 182 -1.00 14.23 -23.48
N SER A 183 -0.46 13.34 -22.65
CA SER A 183 -0.74 11.91 -22.61
C SER A 183 -1.41 11.41 -21.34
N ARG A 184 -1.58 12.22 -20.28
CA ARG A 184 -2.30 11.78 -19.07
C ARG A 184 -3.31 12.83 -18.63
N PRO A 185 -4.63 12.57 -18.78
CA PRO A 185 -5.62 13.43 -18.17
C PRO A 185 -5.38 13.47 -16.66
N ALA A 186 -5.52 14.66 -16.07
CA ALA A 186 -5.39 14.84 -14.63
C ALA A 186 -6.24 13.77 -13.92
N PRO A 187 -5.72 13.12 -12.87
CA PRO A 187 -6.51 12.15 -12.13
C PRO A 187 -7.80 12.84 -11.68
N PRO A 188 -8.96 12.20 -11.88
CA PRO A 188 -10.23 12.79 -11.47
C PRO A 188 -10.17 13.12 -9.98
N SER A 189 -10.77 14.24 -9.59
CA SER A 189 -10.86 14.61 -8.18
C SER A 189 -11.48 13.46 -7.38
N LEU A 190 -11.12 13.31 -6.11
CA LEU A 190 -11.70 12.27 -5.25
C LEU A 190 -13.23 12.30 -5.30
N LEU A 191 -13.83 13.49 -5.29
CA LEU A 191 -15.26 13.69 -5.47
C LEU A 191 -15.78 13.15 -6.81
N HIS A 192 -15.06 13.34 -7.91
CA HIS A 192 -15.46 12.77 -9.19
C HIS A 192 -15.44 11.24 -9.16
N THR A 193 -14.40 10.63 -8.58
CA THR A 193 -14.33 9.17 -8.40
C THR A 193 -15.44 8.64 -7.47
N MET A 194 -15.82 9.42 -6.45
CA MET A 194 -16.85 9.07 -5.47
C MET A 194 -18.28 9.24 -5.96
N PHE A 195 -18.53 9.89 -7.11
CA PHE A 195 -19.89 10.19 -7.58
C PHE A 195 -20.12 9.88 -9.08
N TYR A 196 -19.06 9.60 -9.84
CA TYR A 196 -19.13 9.34 -11.28
C TYR A 196 -18.49 8.00 -11.65
N MET A 197 -19.18 7.23 -12.49
CA MET A 197 -18.59 6.14 -13.27
C MET A 197 -18.26 6.67 -14.66
N GLY A 198 -16.99 6.95 -14.91
CA GLY A 198 -16.54 7.62 -16.14
C GLY A 198 -17.16 9.02 -16.24
N HIS A 199 -17.97 9.27 -17.28
CA HIS A 199 -18.65 10.56 -17.47
C HIS A 199 -20.10 10.59 -16.96
N ARG A 200 -20.59 9.51 -16.35
CA ARG A 200 -21.98 9.42 -15.87
C ARG A 200 -22.02 9.50 -14.35
N PRO A 201 -22.86 10.37 -13.75
CA PRO A 201 -23.11 10.31 -12.31
C PRO A 201 -23.77 8.96 -12.00
N PHE A 202 -23.26 8.22 -11.03
CA PHE A 202 -23.92 6.96 -10.63
C PHE A 202 -25.19 7.22 -9.82
N ASP A 203 -25.26 8.37 -9.17
CA ASP A 203 -26.30 8.68 -8.20
C ASP A 203 -27.49 9.39 -8.84
N GLN A 204 -28.20 8.67 -9.70
CA GLN A 204 -29.38 9.21 -10.39
C GLN A 204 -30.57 9.37 -9.42
N LEU A 205 -30.58 8.63 -8.31
CA LEU A 205 -31.60 8.69 -7.27
C LEU A 205 -31.47 9.97 -6.44
N LEU A 206 -30.30 10.27 -5.86
CA LEU A 206 -30.13 11.48 -5.05
C LEU A 206 -30.00 12.75 -5.90
N ALA A 207 -29.56 12.63 -7.15
CA ALA A 207 -29.59 13.73 -8.11
C ALA A 207 -31.01 14.09 -8.59
N GLY A 208 -32.03 13.32 -8.20
CA GLY A 208 -33.43 13.54 -8.62
C GLY A 208 -33.67 13.35 -10.12
N ALA A 209 -32.71 12.78 -10.84
CA ALA A 209 -32.81 12.48 -12.27
C ALA A 209 -33.60 11.19 -12.53
N TRP A 210 -33.69 10.31 -11.53
CA TRP A 210 -34.49 9.11 -11.57
C TRP A 210 -35.74 9.28 -10.72
N GLU A 211 -36.90 9.28 -11.37
CA GLU A 211 -38.22 9.18 -10.75
C GLU A 211 -38.71 7.74 -10.89
N PRO A 212 -38.36 6.82 -9.97
CA PRO A 212 -38.86 5.46 -10.03
C PRO A 212 -40.38 5.44 -9.84
N ASP A 213 -41.07 4.81 -10.77
CA ASP A 213 -42.44 4.39 -10.54
C ASP A 213 -42.42 3.17 -9.61
N TRP A 214 -42.54 3.46 -8.31
CA TRP A 214 -42.51 2.46 -7.26
C TRP A 214 -43.58 1.38 -7.43
N THR A 215 -44.71 1.71 -8.05
CA THR A 215 -45.79 0.75 -8.26
C THR A 215 -45.38 -0.33 -9.25
N SER A 216 -44.86 0.05 -10.42
CA SER A 216 -44.36 -0.91 -11.42
C SER A 216 -43.12 -1.67 -10.93
N LEU A 217 -42.22 -1.04 -10.18
CA LEU A 217 -41.06 -1.70 -9.57
C LEU A 217 -41.45 -2.77 -8.55
N LEU A 218 -42.41 -2.49 -7.68
CA LEU A 218 -42.92 -3.44 -6.69
C LEU A 218 -43.75 -4.58 -7.32
N HIS A 219 -44.39 -4.32 -8.46
CA HIS A 219 -45.10 -5.33 -9.24
C HIS A 219 -44.20 -6.11 -10.21
N THR A 220 -42.97 -5.64 -10.45
CA THR A 220 -41.99 -6.38 -11.27
C THR A 220 -41.55 -7.61 -10.49
N PRO A 221 -41.69 -8.83 -11.04
CA PRO A 221 -41.40 -10.04 -10.31
C PRO A 221 -39.90 -10.16 -10.04
N LEU A 222 -39.46 -9.77 -8.84
CA LEU A 222 -38.10 -9.98 -8.31
C LEU A 222 -37.81 -11.47 -7.99
N GLY A 223 -38.53 -12.40 -8.62
CA GLY A 223 -38.48 -13.83 -8.31
C GLY A 223 -39.15 -14.22 -6.98
N LEU A 224 -39.82 -13.28 -6.31
CA LEU A 224 -40.57 -13.52 -5.08
C LEU A 224 -42.07 -13.50 -5.39
N SER A 225 -42.74 -14.64 -5.21
CA SER A 225 -44.20 -14.69 -5.26
C SER A 225 -44.78 -13.89 -4.09
N GLN A 226 -45.96 -13.29 -4.30
CA GLN A 226 -46.66 -12.54 -3.24
C GLN A 226 -46.88 -13.42 -1.99
N ASP A 227 -47.12 -14.72 -2.16
CA ASP A 227 -47.21 -15.69 -1.06
C ASP A 227 -45.92 -15.77 -0.24
N ARG A 228 -44.75 -15.88 -0.89
CA ARG A 228 -43.45 -15.91 -0.20
C ARG A 228 -43.19 -14.60 0.52
N LEU A 229 -43.55 -13.48 -0.10
CA LEU A 229 -43.39 -12.15 0.47
C LEU A 229 -44.29 -12.00 1.70
N TRP A 230 -45.54 -12.44 1.64
CA TRP A 230 -46.45 -12.44 2.78
C TRP A 230 -45.97 -13.35 3.91
N THR A 231 -45.47 -14.56 3.62
CA THR A 231 -44.91 -15.45 4.66
C THR A 231 -43.67 -14.87 5.36
N GLN A 232 -42.94 -13.96 4.70
CA GLN A 232 -41.81 -13.26 5.29
C GLN A 232 -42.27 -12.05 6.11
N LEU A 233 -43.24 -11.28 5.59
CA LEU A 233 -43.81 -10.13 6.29
C LEU A 233 -44.56 -10.55 7.56
N SER A 234 -45.39 -11.59 7.51
CA SER A 234 -46.14 -12.11 8.65
C SER A 234 -45.26 -12.67 9.76
N ARG A 235 -43.97 -12.92 9.48
CA ARG A 235 -42.97 -13.34 10.48
C ARG A 235 -42.35 -12.18 11.24
N ARG A 236 -42.48 -10.95 10.74
CA ARG A 236 -41.92 -9.80 11.41
C ARG A 236 -42.82 -9.38 12.58
N PHE A 237 -42.19 -8.84 13.62
CA PHE A 237 -42.87 -8.53 14.89
C PHE A 237 -44.00 -7.50 14.70
N GLU A 238 -43.88 -6.64 13.68
CA GLU A 238 -44.84 -5.60 13.33
C GLU A 238 -46.21 -6.18 12.90
N PHE A 239 -46.26 -7.45 12.46
CA PHE A 239 -47.47 -8.10 11.91
C PHE A 239 -48.10 -9.16 12.83
N GLN A 240 -47.48 -9.48 13.97
CA GLN A 240 -47.92 -10.60 14.82
C GLN A 240 -48.87 -10.17 15.92
N GLU A 241 -48.46 -9.27 16.82
CA GLU A 241 -49.26 -8.95 18.02
C GLU A 241 -48.90 -7.60 18.67
N ALA A 242 -48.04 -6.79 18.02
CA ALA A 242 -47.53 -5.53 18.58
C ALA A 242 -48.14 -4.26 17.98
N GLN A 243 -49.37 -4.31 17.45
CA GLN A 243 -50.04 -3.13 16.87
C GLN A 243 -50.20 -1.98 17.86
N GLU A 244 -50.25 -2.27 19.17
CA GLU A 244 -50.41 -1.29 20.24
C GLU A 244 -49.15 -0.48 20.56
N LEU A 245 -47.95 -0.95 20.12
CA LEU A 245 -46.66 -0.28 20.34
C LEU A 245 -46.14 0.47 19.11
N LEU A 246 -46.85 0.39 17.97
CA LEU A 246 -46.42 0.99 16.72
C LEU A 246 -46.82 2.48 16.65
N SER A 247 -45.99 3.27 15.98
CA SER A 247 -46.33 4.64 15.60
C SER A 247 -47.58 4.65 14.72
N GLU A 248 -48.39 5.71 14.80
CA GLU A 248 -49.61 5.87 13.98
C GLU A 248 -49.31 5.71 12.48
N HIS A 249 -48.16 6.22 12.03
CA HIS A 249 -47.68 6.03 10.66
C HIS A 249 -47.42 4.55 10.34
N ASP A 250 -46.70 3.86 11.21
CA ASP A 250 -46.32 2.46 10.99
C ASP A 250 -47.55 1.54 11.02
N ALA A 251 -48.54 1.84 11.87
CA ALA A 251 -49.82 1.14 11.89
C ALA A 251 -50.58 1.30 10.56
N THR A 252 -50.60 2.51 9.97
CA THR A 252 -51.25 2.73 8.66
C THR A 252 -50.52 2.00 7.53
N VAL A 253 -49.18 1.96 7.56
CA VAL A 253 -48.36 1.23 6.59
C VAL A 253 -48.60 -0.27 6.72
N VAL A 254 -48.57 -0.84 7.93
CA VAL A 254 -48.87 -2.25 8.18
C VAL A 254 -50.28 -2.61 7.72
N ALA A 255 -51.29 -1.77 7.99
CA ALA A 255 -52.65 -2.00 7.52
C ALA A 255 -52.75 -1.99 5.97
N SER A 256 -52.07 -1.03 5.32
CA SER A 256 -52.03 -0.94 3.86
C SER A 256 -51.34 -2.15 3.23
N LEU A 257 -50.19 -2.58 3.76
CA LEU A 257 -49.45 -3.76 3.28
C LEU A 257 -50.24 -5.04 3.53
N THR A 258 -50.89 -5.16 4.69
CA THR A 258 -51.80 -6.29 4.98
C THR A 258 -52.93 -6.33 3.97
N SER A 259 -53.54 -5.19 3.63
CA SER A 259 -54.60 -5.14 2.61
C SER A 259 -54.12 -5.53 1.21
N LEU A 260 -52.89 -5.17 0.85
CA LEU A 260 -52.30 -5.45 -0.47
C LEU A 260 -51.90 -6.92 -0.66
N PHE A 261 -51.49 -7.60 0.41
CA PHE A 261 -50.96 -8.97 0.32
C PHE A 261 -51.89 -10.06 0.87
N SER A 262 -52.94 -9.71 1.64
CA SER A 262 -53.90 -10.69 2.18
C SER A 262 -55.04 -11.05 1.21
N SER A 263 -55.27 -10.28 0.15
CA SER A 263 -56.45 -10.41 -0.73
C SER A 263 -56.25 -11.31 -1.96
N VAL A 264 -55.34 -12.27 -1.95
CA VAL A 264 -55.19 -13.22 -3.06
C VAL A 264 -55.79 -14.58 -2.67
N PRO A 265 -56.96 -14.96 -3.21
CA PRO A 265 -57.48 -16.32 -3.03
C PRO A 265 -56.53 -17.31 -3.73
N ALA A 266 -56.18 -18.37 -3.00
CA ALA A 266 -55.38 -19.48 -3.50
C ALA A 266 -55.93 -20.00 -4.84
N THR A 267 -55.26 -19.67 -5.93
CA THR A 267 -55.51 -20.33 -7.22
C THR A 267 -55.06 -21.80 -7.13
N PRO A 268 -55.90 -22.76 -7.53
CA PRO A 268 -55.66 -24.18 -7.31
C PRO A 268 -54.49 -24.65 -8.16
N GLN A 269 -53.68 -25.54 -7.58
CA GLN A 269 -52.60 -26.22 -8.29
C GLN A 269 -53.16 -26.97 -9.49
N LEU A 270 -52.69 -26.63 -10.68
CA LEU A 270 -52.86 -27.44 -11.88
C LEU A 270 -51.61 -28.31 -12.07
N HIS A 271 -51.87 -29.60 -12.22
CA HIS A 271 -50.97 -30.68 -12.59
C HIS A 271 -50.14 -30.38 -13.85
#